data_AF-A0A0W7TJA9-F1
#
_entry.id   AF-A0A0W7TJA9-F1
#
_cell.length_a   1.000
_cell.length_b   1.000
_cell.length_c   1.000
_cell.angle_alpha   90.00
_cell.angle_beta   90.00
_cell.angle_gamma   90.00
#
_symmetry.space_group_name_H-M   'P 1'
#
loop_
_entity.id
_entity.type
_entity.pdbx_description
1 polymer ?
#
loop_
_entity_poly.entity_id
_entity_poly.type
_entity_poly.pdbx_seq_one_letter_code
_entity_poly.pdbx_strand_id
1 'polypeptide(L)'
;MTQGLAAAVAILAYAGLYYASVLRGGADAKCLMALSLALPYYPEIGPFPLMPPDPRIAEFIPPSLSVLFVGAVIAAAWALIWYAVRTDRGRMRLDEAAGSFVWICSGKDSRGEEKEAAAARLMSEGASDAKVVYQIPFIAPLAIASAAVVLLGSPLFIL
;
A
#
# COMPACT_ATOMS: atom_id res chain seq x y z
N MET A 1 -8.13 -23.73 -15.48
CA MET A 1 -6.84 -24.29 -14.99
C MET A 1 -5.72 -23.25 -15.00
N THR A 2 -5.69 -22.36 -15.98
CA THR A 2 -4.61 -21.37 -16.20
C THR A 2 -4.65 -20.16 -15.25
N GLN A 3 -5.83 -19.73 -14.77
CA GLN A 3 -5.93 -18.66 -13.77
C GLN A 3 -5.28 -19.01 -12.42
N GLY A 4 -5.36 -20.27 -11.98
CA GLY A 4 -4.64 -20.73 -10.79
C GLY A 4 -3.11 -20.69 -10.96
N LEU A 5 -2.63 -20.91 -12.20
CA LEU A 5 -1.22 -20.73 -12.55
C LEU A 5 -0.83 -19.25 -12.51
N ALA A 6 -1.68 -18.35 -13.02
CA ALA A 6 -1.44 -16.90 -12.93
C ALA A 6 -1.36 -16.42 -11.48
N ALA A 7 -2.22 -16.94 -10.59
CA ALA A 7 -2.14 -16.66 -9.15
C ALA A 7 -0.82 -17.16 -8.53
N ALA A 8 -0.38 -18.39 -8.87
CA ALA A 8 0.90 -18.92 -8.41
C ALA A 8 2.10 -18.10 -8.93
N VAL A 9 2.07 -17.69 -10.19
CA VAL A 9 3.07 -16.80 -10.79
C VAL A 9 3.07 -15.45 -10.08
N ALA A 10 1.90 -14.89 -9.74
CA ALA A 10 1.81 -13.65 -8.99
C ALA A 10 2.43 -13.76 -7.59
N ILE A 11 2.23 -14.87 -6.88
CA ILE A 11 2.89 -15.13 -5.58
C ILE A 11 4.41 -15.09 -5.75
N LEU A 12 4.95 -15.78 -6.75
CA LEU A 12 6.39 -15.78 -7.03
C LEU A 12 6.90 -14.39 -7.43
N ALA A 13 6.12 -13.65 -8.22
CA ALA A 13 6.44 -12.28 -8.60
C ALA A 13 6.47 -11.36 -7.37
N TYR A 14 5.48 -11.42 -6.48
CA TYR A 14 5.46 -10.64 -5.24
C TYR A 14 6.62 -11.03 -4.32
N ALA A 15 6.98 -12.31 -4.26
CA ALA A 15 8.14 -12.77 -3.50
C ALA A 15 9.43 -12.20 -4.09
N GLY A 16 9.58 -12.25 -5.41
CA GLY A 16 10.70 -11.64 -6.12
C GLY A 16 10.80 -10.14 -5.85
N LEU A 17 9.69 -9.40 -5.94
CA LEU A 17 9.64 -7.97 -5.65
C LEU A 17 9.95 -7.65 -4.19
N TYR A 18 9.56 -8.52 -3.26
CA TYR A 18 9.90 -8.41 -1.84
C TYR A 18 11.40 -8.61 -1.61
N TYR A 19 11.98 -9.69 -2.14
CA TYR A 19 13.43 -9.97 -2.02
C TYR A 19 14.29 -8.92 -2.74
N ALA A 20 13.82 -8.39 -3.88
CA ALA A 20 14.46 -7.29 -4.60
C ALA A 20 14.30 -5.92 -3.89
N SER A 21 13.63 -5.86 -2.74
CA SER A 21 13.37 -4.63 -1.99
C SER A 21 12.60 -3.55 -2.77
N VAL A 22 11.82 -3.96 -3.77
CA VAL A 22 10.87 -3.09 -4.50
C VAL A 22 9.59 -2.95 -3.68
N LEU A 23 9.04 -4.09 -3.23
CA LEU A 23 7.94 -4.16 -2.27
C LEU A 23 8.51 -4.18 -0.84
N ARG A 24 8.95 -3.01 -0.35
CA ARG A 24 9.58 -2.89 0.99
C ARG A 24 8.61 -3.16 2.16
N GLY A 25 7.31 -3.03 1.93
CA GLY A 25 6.28 -3.36 2.91
C GLY A 25 6.16 -4.88 3.08
N GLY A 26 6.83 -5.44 4.09
CA GLY A 26 6.75 -6.89 4.35
C GLY A 26 5.33 -7.37 4.67
N ALA A 27 4.51 -6.53 5.31
CA ALA A 27 3.10 -6.81 5.52
C ALA A 27 2.31 -6.80 4.20
N ASP A 28 2.55 -5.81 3.34
CA ASP A 28 1.83 -5.64 2.08
C ASP A 28 2.14 -6.77 1.09
N ALA A 29 3.41 -7.16 0.96
CA ALA A 29 3.81 -8.27 0.10
C ALA A 29 3.17 -9.60 0.54
N LYS A 30 3.19 -9.88 1.86
CA LYS A 30 2.54 -11.08 2.41
C LYS A 30 1.03 -11.04 2.23
N CYS A 31 0.41 -9.87 2.37
CA CYS A 31 -1.01 -9.67 2.12
C CYS A 31 -1.38 -10.01 0.67
N LEU A 32 -0.60 -9.52 -0.30
CA LEU A 32 -0.83 -9.81 -1.72
C LEU A 32 -0.66 -11.29 -2.06
N MET A 33 0.34 -11.96 -1.48
CA MET A 33 0.52 -13.41 -1.63
C MET A 33 -0.67 -14.18 -1.04
N ALA A 34 -1.14 -13.80 0.15
CA ALA A 34 -2.29 -14.41 0.80
C ALA A 34 -3.57 -14.18 -0.02
N LEU A 35 -3.73 -12.99 -0.61
CA LEU A 35 -4.83 -12.68 -1.52
C LEU A 35 -4.79 -13.54 -2.79
N SER A 36 -3.62 -13.75 -3.40
CA SER A 36 -3.49 -14.65 -4.57
C SER A 36 -3.87 -16.09 -4.23
N LEU A 37 -3.57 -16.54 -3.02
CA LEU A 37 -3.92 -17.88 -2.54
C LEU A 37 -5.43 -18.00 -2.23
N ALA A 38 -6.00 -16.99 -1.58
CA ALA A 38 -7.40 -16.99 -1.14
C ALA A 38 -8.38 -16.71 -2.30
N LEU A 39 -7.98 -15.87 -3.24
CA LEU A 39 -8.75 -15.45 -4.41
C LEU A 39 -7.97 -15.71 -5.70
N PRO A 40 -7.78 -16.98 -6.08
CA PRO A 40 -7.11 -17.34 -7.34
C PRO A 40 -7.96 -16.99 -8.57
N TYR A 41 -9.26 -16.77 -8.39
CA TYR A 41 -10.24 -16.42 -9.42
C TYR A 41 -11.05 -15.21 -8.97
N TYR A 42 -11.57 -14.43 -9.92
CA TYR A 42 -12.50 -13.34 -9.57
C TYR A 42 -13.75 -13.95 -8.93
N PRO A 43 -14.11 -13.54 -7.70
CA PRO A 43 -15.26 -14.11 -7.02
C PRO A 43 -16.55 -13.65 -7.70
N GLU A 44 -17.40 -14.60 -8.04
CA GLU A 44 -18.76 -14.34 -8.54
C GLU A 44 -19.72 -14.41 -7.34
N ILE A 45 -20.19 -13.25 -6.88
CA ILE A 45 -21.07 -13.14 -5.72
C ILE A 45 -22.36 -12.44 -6.13
N GLY A 46 -23.36 -13.23 -6.52
CA GLY A 46 -24.66 -12.71 -6.96
C GLY A 46 -24.51 -11.81 -8.20
N PRO A 47 -24.89 -10.51 -8.14
CA PRO A 47 -24.75 -9.58 -9.26
C PRO A 47 -23.31 -9.03 -9.43
N PHE A 48 -22.38 -9.39 -8.55
CA PHE A 48 -21.00 -8.89 -8.58
C PHE A 48 -20.04 -9.93 -9.18
N PRO A 49 -19.00 -9.48 -9.91
CA PRO A 49 -18.63 -8.07 -10.17
C PRO A 49 -19.55 -7.36 -11.19
N LEU A 50 -19.79 -6.06 -10.98
CA LEU A 50 -20.62 -5.25 -11.90
C LEU A 50 -20.05 -5.16 -13.32
N MET A 51 -18.73 -5.19 -13.46
CA MET A 51 -18.02 -5.29 -14.74
C MET A 51 -17.29 -6.63 -14.78
N PRO A 52 -17.92 -7.68 -15.36
CA PRO A 52 -17.32 -8.99 -15.40
C PRO A 52 -16.01 -8.99 -16.20
N PRO A 53 -14.99 -9.75 -15.76
CA PRO A 53 -13.75 -9.91 -16.50
C PRO A 53 -13.97 -10.46 -17.90
N ASP A 54 -13.24 -9.95 -18.91
CA ASP A 54 -13.06 -10.70 -20.16
C ASP A 54 -12.30 -11.99 -19.82
N PRO A 55 -12.84 -13.19 -20.12
CA PRO A 55 -12.19 -14.47 -19.83
C PRO A 55 -10.75 -14.57 -20.34
N ARG A 56 -10.44 -13.93 -21.47
CA ARG A 56 -9.10 -13.96 -22.09
C ARG A 56 -8.08 -13.14 -21.29
N ILE A 57 -8.51 -12.03 -20.70
CA ILE A 57 -7.63 -11.15 -19.92
C ILE A 57 -7.54 -11.65 -18.48
N ALA A 58 -8.65 -12.12 -17.92
CA ALA A 58 -8.73 -12.71 -16.60
C ALA A 58 -7.78 -13.91 -16.42
N GLU A 59 -7.44 -14.60 -17.51
CA GLU A 59 -6.44 -15.66 -17.55
C GLU A 59 -5.05 -15.21 -17.08
N PHE A 60 -4.66 -13.97 -17.40
CA PHE A 60 -3.32 -13.43 -17.10
C PHE A 60 -3.32 -12.45 -15.93
N ILE A 61 -4.46 -11.87 -15.59
CA ILE A 61 -4.58 -10.84 -14.54
C ILE A 61 -5.32 -11.43 -13.33
N PRO A 62 -4.61 -12.02 -12.35
CA PRO A 62 -5.25 -12.52 -11.14
C PRO A 62 -5.82 -11.36 -10.30
N PRO A 63 -6.85 -11.62 -9.47
CA PRO A 63 -7.49 -10.58 -8.66
C PRO A 63 -6.50 -9.78 -7.79
N SER A 64 -5.50 -10.45 -7.22
CA SER A 64 -4.46 -9.79 -6.40
C SER A 64 -3.68 -8.71 -7.15
N LEU A 65 -3.46 -8.89 -8.46
CA LEU A 65 -2.76 -7.91 -9.29
C LEU A 65 -3.62 -6.67 -9.52
N SER A 66 -4.91 -6.89 -9.77
CA SER A 66 -5.91 -5.82 -9.87
C SER A 66 -6.02 -5.05 -8.56
N VAL A 67 -6.02 -5.75 -7.41
CA VAL A 67 -6.02 -5.13 -6.09
C VAL A 67 -4.77 -4.29 -5.86
N LEU A 68 -3.58 -4.80 -6.21
CA LEU A 68 -2.33 -4.04 -6.12
C LEU A 68 -2.41 -2.76 -6.96
N PHE A 69 -2.86 -2.86 -8.20
CA PHE A 69 -2.96 -1.71 -9.11
C PHE A 69 -3.94 -0.66 -8.58
N VAL A 70 -5.17 -1.06 -8.24
CA VAL A 70 -6.19 -0.15 -7.70
C VAL A 70 -5.73 0.44 -6.37
N GLY A 71 -5.13 -0.36 -5.50
CA GLY A 71 -4.57 0.08 -4.23
C GLY A 71 -3.46 1.11 -4.42
N ALA A 72 -2.58 0.91 -5.40
CA ALA A 72 -1.54 1.88 -5.75
C ALA A 72 -2.11 3.21 -6.26
N VAL A 73 -3.15 3.17 -7.10
CA VAL A 73 -3.84 4.38 -7.58
C VAL A 73 -4.50 5.12 -6.42
N ILE A 74 -5.21 4.41 -5.54
CA ILE A 74 -5.84 5.00 -4.33
C ILE A 74 -4.78 5.63 -3.43
N ALA A 75 -3.67 4.92 -3.16
CA ALA A 75 -2.58 5.43 -2.33
C ALA A 75 -1.92 6.67 -2.93
N ALA A 76 -1.72 6.71 -4.25
CA ALA A 76 -1.18 7.87 -4.95
C ALA A 76 -2.14 9.06 -4.88
N ALA A 77 -3.43 8.84 -5.15
CA ALA A 77 -4.45 9.89 -5.02
C ALA A 77 -4.53 10.42 -3.59
N TRP A 78 -4.50 9.52 -2.60
CA TRP A 78 -4.47 9.87 -1.18
C TRP A 78 -3.25 10.73 -0.84
N ALA A 79 -2.06 10.35 -1.29
CA ALA A 79 -0.83 11.11 -1.08
C ALA A 79 -0.90 12.51 -1.71
N LEU A 80 -1.43 12.62 -2.92
CA LEU A 80 -1.60 13.90 -3.62
C LEU A 80 -2.62 14.80 -2.93
N ILE A 81 -3.78 14.27 -2.52
CA ILE A 81 -4.79 15.02 -1.76
C ILE A 81 -4.19 15.52 -0.45
N TRP A 82 -3.52 14.64 0.31
CA TRP A 82 -2.87 15.02 1.55
C TRP A 82 -1.79 16.09 1.36
N TYR A 83 -1.01 15.98 0.30
CA TYR A 83 0.00 16.99 -0.03
C TYR A 83 -0.64 18.34 -0.38
N ALA A 84 -1.78 18.34 -1.08
CA ALA A 84 -2.47 19.56 -1.50
C ALA A 84 -3.19 20.28 -0.35
N VAL A 85 -3.78 19.55 0.61
CA VAL A 85 -4.57 20.14 1.71
C VAL A 85 -3.74 20.60 2.90
N ARG A 86 -2.50 20.11 3.04
CA ARG A 86 -1.67 20.40 4.21
C ARG A 86 -0.85 21.68 4.05
N THR A 87 -0.89 22.51 5.09
CA THR A 87 -0.12 23.75 5.20
C THR A 87 1.22 23.56 5.91
N ASP A 88 1.35 22.50 6.70
CA ASP A 88 2.51 22.20 7.56
C ASP A 88 3.78 21.80 6.78
N ARG A 89 3.66 21.48 5.48
CA ARG A 89 4.75 21.08 4.56
C ARG A 89 5.73 20.06 5.15
N GLY A 90 5.24 19.17 6.01
CA GLY A 90 6.06 18.16 6.67
C GLY A 90 6.95 18.71 7.79
N ARG A 91 6.53 19.79 8.47
CA ARG A 91 7.06 20.19 9.78
C ARG A 91 6.00 20.00 10.85
N MET A 92 6.38 19.39 11.97
CA MET A 92 5.48 19.12 13.09
C MET A 92 6.22 19.36 14.39
N ARG A 93 5.51 19.81 15.43
CA ARG A 93 6.11 19.96 16.75
C ARG A 93 6.48 18.60 17.32
N LEU A 94 7.59 18.52 18.04
CA LEU A 94 8.13 17.24 18.50
C LEU A 94 7.20 16.49 19.48
N ASP A 95 6.46 17.23 20.31
CA ASP A 95 5.43 16.68 21.22
C ASP A 95 4.28 16.04 20.44
N GLU A 96 3.83 16.66 19.35
CA GLU A 96 2.78 16.14 18.47
C GLU A 96 3.28 14.97 17.59
N ALA A 97 4.51 15.06 17.08
CA ALA A 97 5.11 14.05 16.22
C ALA A 97 5.29 12.70 16.94
N ALA A 98 5.61 12.72 18.23
CA ALA A 98 5.73 11.51 19.05
C ALA A 98 4.41 10.72 19.15
N GLY A 99 3.25 11.39 19.12
CA GLY A 99 1.93 10.74 19.12
C GLY A 99 1.39 10.37 17.74
N SER A 100 1.98 10.91 16.67
CA SER A 100 1.40 10.84 15.32
C SER A 100 1.99 9.72 14.45
N PHE A 101 1.25 9.36 13.39
CA PHE A 101 1.71 8.42 12.34
C PHE A 101 2.69 9.09 11.38
N VAL A 102 3.88 9.41 11.90
CA VAL A 102 4.95 10.09 11.18
C VAL A 102 6.31 9.47 11.47
N TRP A 103 7.20 9.53 10.48
CA TRP A 103 8.63 9.34 10.64
C TRP A 103 9.29 10.69 10.91
N ILE A 104 10.08 10.77 11.97
CA ILE A 104 10.86 11.97 12.31
C ILE A 104 12.19 11.93 11.56
N CYS A 105 12.47 12.96 10.76
CA CYS A 105 13.72 13.07 9.99
C CYS A 105 14.86 13.61 10.87
N SER A 106 15.43 12.75 11.71
CA SER A 106 16.56 13.08 12.59
C SER A 106 17.92 12.82 11.90
N GLY A 107 18.21 13.54 10.80
CA GLY A 107 19.52 13.49 10.12
C GLY A 107 19.72 12.34 9.11
N LYS A 108 21.00 12.04 8.77
CA LYS A 108 21.39 11.12 7.69
C LYS A 108 21.00 9.65 7.93
N ASP A 109 20.79 9.26 9.19
CA ASP A 109 20.53 7.88 9.62
C ASP A 109 19.15 7.70 10.28
N SER A 110 18.19 8.56 9.98
CA SER A 110 16.84 8.49 10.55
C SER A 110 16.02 7.26 10.12
N ARG A 111 16.60 6.31 9.37
CA ARG A 111 15.95 5.08 8.93
C ARG A 111 16.26 3.96 9.92
N GLY A 112 15.40 3.79 10.92
CA GLY A 112 15.46 2.69 11.88
C GLY A 112 15.55 3.13 13.34
N GLU A 113 15.76 4.42 13.60
CA GLU A 113 15.63 4.98 14.95
C GLU A 113 14.16 4.95 15.38
N GLU A 114 13.91 4.46 16.60
CA GLU A 114 12.56 4.52 17.18
C GLU A 114 12.11 5.97 17.28
N LYS A 115 10.85 6.22 16.92
CA LYS A 115 10.25 7.56 16.84
C LYS A 115 10.45 8.35 18.14
N GLU A 116 10.34 7.69 19.29
CA GLU A 116 10.53 8.30 20.61
C GLU A 116 12.00 8.69 20.86
N ALA A 117 12.95 7.84 20.49
CA ALA A 117 14.38 8.14 20.59
C ALA A 117 14.77 9.31 19.67
N ALA A 118 14.26 9.32 18.44
CA ALA A 118 14.48 10.42 17.49
C ALA A 118 13.92 11.75 18.02
N ALA A 119 12.73 11.73 18.65
CA ALA A 119 12.13 12.91 19.26
C ALA A 119 12.93 13.39 20.47
N ALA A 120 13.30 12.48 21.38
CA ALA A 120 14.06 12.79 22.59
C ALA A 120 15.42 13.42 22.27
N ARG A 121 16.11 12.92 21.23
CA ARG A 121 17.39 13.47 20.78
C ARG A 121 17.24 14.92 20.32
N LEU A 122 16.28 15.18 19.43
CA LEU A 122 16.04 16.53 18.92
C LEU A 122 15.61 17.50 20.03
N MET A 123 14.81 17.03 21.00
CA MET A 123 14.47 17.84 22.18
C MET A 123 15.70 18.17 23.03
N SER A 124 16.62 17.21 23.21
CA SER A 124 17.88 17.45 23.95
C SER A 124 18.82 18.43 23.26
N GLU A 125 18.72 18.55 21.94
CA GLU A 125 19.42 19.55 21.12
C GLU A 125 18.73 20.93 21.13
N GLY A 126 17.59 21.07 21.83
CA GLY A 126 16.83 22.31 21.95
C GLY A 126 15.88 22.58 20.79
N ALA A 127 15.63 21.61 19.91
CA ALA A 127 14.65 21.75 18.84
C ALA A 127 13.22 21.67 19.40
N SER A 128 12.31 22.45 18.82
CA SER A 128 10.87 22.43 19.15
C SER A 128 10.02 21.82 18.03
N ASP A 129 10.54 21.84 16.81
CA ASP A 129 9.94 21.28 15.61
C ASP A 129 10.89 20.31 14.90
N ALA A 130 10.31 19.39 14.13
CA ALA A 130 11.07 18.48 13.28
C ALA A 130 10.43 18.34 11.91
N LYS A 131 11.29 18.04 10.93
CA LYS A 131 10.81 17.59 9.62
C LYS A 131 10.29 16.17 9.77
N VAL A 132 9.10 15.92 9.24
CA VAL A 132 8.41 14.63 9.34
C VAL A 132 7.98 14.12 7.96
N VAL A 133 7.92 12.80 7.84
CA VAL A 133 7.33 12.11 6.69
C VAL A 133 6.15 11.29 7.18
N TYR A 134 4.96 11.58 6.65
CA TYR A 134 3.74 10.87 7.02
C TYR A 134 3.81 9.40 6.63
N GLN A 135 3.36 8.55 7.54
CA GLN A 135 3.18 7.13 7.28
C GLN A 135 1.82 6.93 6.63
N ILE A 136 1.82 6.55 5.35
CA ILE A 136 0.60 6.10 4.67
C ILE A 136 0.60 4.57 4.79
N PRO A 137 -0.26 3.97 5.64
CA PRO A 137 -0.33 2.52 5.77
C PRO A 137 -0.96 1.96 4.49
N PHE A 138 -0.14 1.36 3.61
CA PHE A 138 -0.57 0.88 2.30
C PHE A 138 -1.64 -0.22 2.38
N ILE A 139 -1.74 -0.91 3.52
CA ILE A 139 -2.82 -1.86 3.82
C ILE A 139 -4.22 -1.24 3.71
N ALA A 140 -4.41 0.03 4.05
CA ALA A 140 -5.73 0.68 3.98
C ALA A 140 -6.19 0.86 2.51
N PRO A 141 -5.37 1.45 1.60
CA PRO A 141 -5.63 1.41 0.17
C PRO A 141 -5.86 0.00 -0.39
N LEU A 142 -5.07 -0.99 0.03
CA LEU A 142 -5.24 -2.38 -0.42
C LEU A 142 -6.58 -2.99 0.04
N ALA A 143 -7.04 -2.70 1.25
CA ALA A 143 -8.33 -3.16 1.75
C ALA A 143 -9.49 -2.55 0.94
N ILE A 144 -9.45 -1.23 0.69
CA ILE A 144 -10.44 -0.54 -0.14
C ILE A 144 -10.42 -1.10 -1.57
N ALA A 145 -9.23 -1.30 -2.14
CA ALA A 145 -9.05 -1.88 -3.46
C ALA A 145 -9.58 -3.31 -3.54
N SER A 146 -9.41 -4.11 -2.48
CA SER A 146 -9.93 -5.49 -2.43
C SER A 146 -11.45 -5.49 -2.51
N ALA A 147 -12.12 -4.66 -1.71
CA ALA A 147 -13.57 -4.49 -1.79
C ALA A 147 -14.01 -3.98 -3.17
N ALA A 148 -13.31 -2.98 -3.71
CA ALA A 148 -13.61 -2.42 -5.02
C ALA A 148 -13.47 -3.46 -6.15
N VAL A 149 -12.42 -4.27 -6.15
CA VAL A 149 -12.19 -5.30 -7.18
C VAL A 149 -13.23 -6.41 -7.10
N VAL A 150 -13.65 -6.81 -5.90
CA VAL A 150 -14.72 -7.80 -5.71
C VAL A 150 -16.07 -7.29 -6.20
N LEU A 151 -16.39 -6.03 -5.90
CA LEU A 151 -17.69 -5.45 -6.25
C LEU A 151 -17.76 -4.98 -7.71
N LEU A 152 -16.72 -4.32 -8.19
CA LEU A 152 -16.73 -3.65 -9.50
C LEU A 152 -16.09 -4.49 -10.59
N GLY A 153 -15.17 -5.40 -10.24
CA GLY A 153 -14.28 -6.05 -11.19
C GLY A 153 -12.94 -5.31 -11.33
N SER A 154 -12.11 -5.70 -12.29
CA SER A 154 -10.81 -5.04 -12.50
C SER A 154 -10.91 -3.91 -13.52
N PRO A 155 -10.44 -2.69 -13.18
CA PRO A 155 -10.30 -1.64 -14.18
C PRO A 155 -9.18 -1.92 -15.19
N LEU A 156 -8.27 -2.88 -14.91
CA LEU A 156 -7.24 -3.31 -15.85
C LEU A 156 -7.83 -3.95 -17.12
N PHE A 157 -9.11 -4.33 -17.12
CA PHE A 157 -9.77 -4.87 -18.31
C PHE A 157 -10.16 -3.81 -19.35
N ILE A 158 -10.08 -2.53 -18.98
CA ILE A 158 -10.48 -1.40 -19.83
C ILE A 158 -9.24 -0.69 -20.41
N LEU A 159 -8.04 -1.01 -19.90
CA LEU A 159 -6.75 -0.49 -20.36
C LEU A 159 -6.15 -1.39 -21.45
#